data_AF-A0AAJ2NTI9-F1
#
_entry.id   AF-A0AAJ2NTI9-F1
#
_cell.length_a   1.000
_cell.length_b   1.000
_cell.length_c   1.000
_cell.angle_alpha   90.00
_cell.angle_beta   90.00
_cell.angle_gamma   90.00
#
_symmetry.space_group_name_H-M   'P 1'
#
loop_
_entity.id
_entity.type
_entity.pdbx_description
1 polymer ?
#
loop_
_entity_poly.entity_id
_entity_poly.type
_entity_poly.pdbx_seq_one_letter_code
_entity_poly.pdbx_strand_id
1 'polypeptide(L)'
;KEKRITVKELSSHLGVSEATLRTDLNKMEEEGLLIRTHGGAVLNDESENDTNFSVREKKNKGEKRQIAKKAFEFIEEKQCILLD
;
A
#
# COMPACT_ATOMS: atom_id res chain seq x y z
N LYS A 1 -12.13 2.49 16.19
CA LYS A 1 -12.46 3.38 15.05
C LYS A 1 -12.72 2.48 13.84
N GLU A 2 -13.89 2.58 13.22
CA GLU A 2 -14.27 1.70 12.10
C GLU A 2 -13.32 1.90 10.92
N LYS A 3 -12.61 0.84 10.52
CA LYS A 3 -11.66 0.89 9.40
C LYS A 3 -12.31 0.60 8.05
N ARG A 4 -13.62 0.28 8.03
CA ARG A 4 -14.37 -0.12 6.83
C ARG A 4 -15.62 0.74 6.73
N ILE A 5 -15.93 1.21 5.53
CA ILE A 5 -17.14 1.95 5.22
C ILE A 5 -17.74 1.47 3.90
N THR A 6 -19.05 1.38 3.82
CA THR A 6 -19.74 1.07 2.56
C THR A 6 -19.96 2.31 1.72
N VAL A 7 -20.07 2.14 0.39
CA VAL A 7 -20.38 3.26 -0.53
C VAL A 7 -21.73 3.89 -0.17
N LYS A 8 -22.70 3.10 0.31
CA LYS A 8 -24.03 3.56 0.71
C LYS A 8 -24.00 4.44 1.96
N GLU A 9 -23.22 4.03 2.98
CA GLU A 9 -23.02 4.83 4.20
C GLU A 9 -22.30 6.14 3.90
N LEU A 10 -21.25 6.08 3.06
CA LEU A 10 -20.47 7.24 2.65
C LEU A 10 -21.28 8.22 1.79
N SER A 11 -22.12 7.68 0.89
CA SER A 11 -23.08 8.44 0.08
C SER A 11 -24.07 9.21 0.96
N SER A 12 -24.61 8.54 1.98
CA SER A 12 -25.56 9.15 2.92
C SER A 12 -24.90 10.22 3.80
N HIS A 13 -23.66 10.00 4.23
CA HIS A 13 -22.91 10.95 5.07
C HIS A 13 -22.47 12.21 4.31
N LEU A 14 -22.03 12.06 3.05
CA LEU A 14 -21.48 13.15 2.26
C LEU A 14 -22.49 13.81 1.33
N GLY A 15 -23.67 13.20 1.13
CA GLY A 15 -24.71 13.69 0.22
C GLY A 15 -24.30 13.58 -1.26
N VAL A 16 -23.41 12.64 -1.59
CA VAL A 16 -22.82 12.48 -2.93
C VAL A 16 -23.32 11.19 -3.56
N SER A 17 -23.52 11.17 -4.89
CA SER A 17 -23.96 9.96 -5.60
C SER A 17 -22.97 8.80 -5.43
N GLU A 18 -23.49 7.56 -5.40
CA GLU A 18 -22.63 6.37 -5.33
C GLU A 18 -21.69 6.26 -6.53
N ALA A 19 -22.08 6.77 -7.71
CA ALA A 19 -21.24 6.75 -8.92
C ALA A 19 -20.00 7.64 -8.76
N THR A 20 -20.18 8.83 -8.18
CA THR A 20 -19.08 9.75 -7.85
C THR A 20 -18.15 9.12 -6.83
N LEU A 21 -18.70 8.56 -5.75
CA LEU A 21 -17.89 7.89 -4.73
C LEU A 21 -17.14 6.67 -5.26
N ARG A 22 -17.73 5.87 -6.15
CA ARG A 22 -17.01 4.78 -6.82
C ARG A 22 -15.80 5.31 -7.60
N THR A 23 -15.93 6.44 -8.28
CA THR A 23 -14.85 7.05 -9.05
C THR A 23 -13.75 7.59 -8.15
N ASP A 24 -14.11 8.28 -7.07
CA ASP A 24 -13.13 8.85 -6.14
C ASP A 24 -12.42 7.77 -5.33
N LEU A 25 -13.15 6.74 -4.86
CA LEU A 25 -12.54 5.59 -4.18
C LEU A 25 -11.60 4.81 -5.10
N ASN A 26 -11.85 4.74 -6.41
CA ASN A 26 -10.91 4.13 -7.36
C ASN A 26 -9.60 4.93 -7.41
N LYS A 27 -9.66 6.26 -7.50
CA LYS A 27 -8.46 7.12 -7.50
C LYS A 27 -7.68 6.98 -6.21
N MET A 28 -8.38 6.97 -5.06
CA MET A 28 -7.74 6.80 -3.76
C MET A 28 -7.11 5.40 -3.59
N GLU A 29 -7.66 4.37 -4.23
CA GLU A 29 -7.04 3.03 -4.29
C GLU A 29 -5.80 3.03 -5.19
N GLU A 30 -5.85 3.69 -6.35
CA GLU A 30 -4.68 3.88 -7.23
C GLU A 30 -3.54 4.63 -6.53
N GLU A 31 -3.88 5.59 -5.68
CA GLU A 31 -2.95 6.34 -4.83
C GLU A 31 -2.51 5.55 -3.58
N GLY A 32 -3.10 4.38 -3.33
CA GLY A 32 -2.75 3.49 -2.21
C GLY A 32 -3.26 3.98 -0.85
N LEU A 33 -4.21 4.90 -0.79
CA LEU A 33 -4.76 5.45 0.45
C LEU A 33 -5.79 4.52 1.12
N LEU A 34 -6.42 3.65 0.34
CA LEU A 34 -7.43 2.69 0.79
C LEU A 34 -7.46 1.45 -0.11
N ILE A 35 -8.14 0.40 0.34
CA ILE A 35 -8.39 -0.82 -0.43
C ILE A 35 -9.89 -0.95 -0.67
N ARG A 36 -10.29 -1.22 -1.91
CA ARG A 36 -11.71 -1.41 -2.25
C ARG A 36 -12.18 -2.82 -1.90
N THR A 37 -13.44 -2.89 -1.49
CA THR A 37 -14.18 -4.14 -1.30
C THR A 37 -15.45 -4.09 -2.15
N HIS A 38 -16.12 -5.24 -2.33
CA HIS A 38 -17.26 -5.38 -3.25
C HIS A 38 -18.41 -4.35 -3.04
N GLY A 39 -18.51 -3.72 -1.87
CA GLY A 39 -19.52 -2.70 -1.57
C GLY A 39 -19.00 -1.48 -0.82
N GLY A 40 -17.68 -1.27 -0.72
CA GLY A 40 -17.12 -0.25 0.16
C GLY A 40 -15.61 -0.09 0.03
N ALA A 41 -15.01 0.57 1.01
CA ALA A 41 -13.58 0.76 1.12
C ALA A 41 -13.11 0.51 2.55
N VAL A 42 -11.88 0.06 2.69
CA VAL A 42 -11.17 -0.09 3.96
C VAL A 42 -9.98 0.87 3.93
N LEU A 43 -9.84 1.70 4.97
CA LEU A 43 -8.68 2.58 5.13
C LEU A 43 -7.41 1.73 5.16
N ASN A 44 -6.44 2.10 4.33
CA ASN A 44 -5.16 1.42 4.28
C ASN A 44 -4.35 1.89 5.50
N ASP A 45 -4.40 1.11 6.58
CA ASP A 45 -3.67 1.45 7.80
C ASP A 45 -2.17 1.39 7.50
N GLU A 46 -1.40 2.38 7.94
CA GLU A 46 0.04 2.43 7.68
C GLU A 46 0.78 1.20 8.23
N SER A 47 0.19 0.48 9.20
CA SER A 47 0.67 -0.80 9.70
C SER A 47 0.54 -1.96 8.70
N GLU A 48 -0.46 -1.93 7.80
CA GLU A 48 -0.64 -2.92 6.74
C GLU A 48 0.10 -2.53 5.44
N ASN A 49 0.43 -1.25 5.26
CA ASN A 49 1.26 -0.78 4.15
C ASN A 49 2.68 -1.38 4.10
N ASP A 50 3.15 -1.96 5.21
CA ASP A 50 4.41 -2.71 5.25
C ASP A 50 4.28 -4.14 4.69
N THR A 51 3.12 -4.51 4.15
CA THR A 51 2.88 -5.80 3.48
C THR A 51 2.85 -5.70 1.96
N ASN A 52 2.40 -4.56 1.40
CA ASN A 52 2.34 -4.39 -0.06
C ASN A 52 3.75 -4.20 -0.65
N PHE A 53 4.22 -5.20 -1.40
CA PHE A 53 5.56 -5.22 -1.99
C PHE A 53 5.85 -3.96 -2.82
N SER A 54 4.93 -3.50 -3.65
CA SER A 54 5.16 -2.35 -4.54
C SER A 54 5.33 -1.03 -3.78
N VAL A 55 4.68 -0.90 -2.62
CA VAL A 55 4.84 0.26 -1.73
C VAL A 55 6.20 0.19 -1.02
N ARG A 56 6.53 -0.99 -0.45
CA ARG A 56 7.81 -1.23 0.21
C ARG A 56 8.99 -1.03 -0.73
N GLU A 57 8.89 -1.49 -1.97
CA GLU A 57 9.94 -1.39 -2.99
C GLU A 57 10.32 0.07 -3.25
N LYS A 58 9.31 0.96 -3.35
CA LYS A 58 9.52 2.39 -3.59
C LYS A 58 10.02 3.13 -2.34
N LYS A 59 9.61 2.68 -1.15
CA LYS A 59 9.99 3.29 0.13
C LYS A 59 11.49 3.09 0.42
N ASN A 60 12.16 4.18 0.81
CA ASN A 60 13.58 4.21 1.21
C ASN A 60 14.53 3.58 0.16
N LYS A 61 14.23 3.76 -1.13
CA LYS A 61 14.97 3.13 -2.22
C LYS A 61 16.45 3.54 -2.22
N GLY A 62 16.75 4.79 -1.88
CA GLY A 62 18.12 5.31 -1.84
C GLY A 62 18.95 4.64 -0.74
N GLU A 63 18.37 4.54 0.46
CA GLU A 63 18.96 3.92 1.64
C GLU A 63 19.18 2.42 1.42
N LYS A 64 18.16 1.71 0.89
CA LYS A 64 18.28 0.30 0.52
C LYS A 64 19.42 0.07 -0.47
N ARG A 65 19.61 0.98 -1.43
CA ARG A 65 20.71 0.89 -2.39
C ARG A 65 22.08 1.09 -1.72
N GLN A 66 22.19 1.99 -0.75
CA GLN A 66 23.43 2.20 0.01
C GLN A 66 23.75 0.97 0.88
N ILE A 67 22.76 0.40 1.56
CA ILE A 67 22.91 -0.84 2.34
C ILE A 67 23.35 -1.99 1.43
N ALA A 68 22.70 -2.18 0.27
CA ALA A 68 23.03 -3.23 -0.67
C ALA A 68 24.47 -3.11 -1.20
N LYS A 69 24.93 -1.89 -1.53
CA LYS A 69 26.32 -1.66 -1.93
C LYS A 69 27.31 -2.09 -0.85
N LYS A 70 27.03 -1.75 0.41
CA LYS A 70 27.90 -2.12 1.52
C LYS A 70 27.87 -3.62 1.80
N ALA A 71 26.69 -4.24 1.74
CA ALA A 71 26.52 -5.68 1.89
C ALA A 71 27.27 -6.47 0.82
N PHE A 72 27.30 -5.96 -0.42
CA PHE A 72 28.00 -6.59 -1.53
C PHE A 72 29.51 -6.74 -1.30
N GLU A 73 30.13 -5.84 -0.53
CA GLU A 73 31.56 -5.94 -0.17
C GLU A 73 31.88 -7.15 0.71
N PHE A 74 30.88 -7.78 1.34
CA PHE A 74 31.05 -8.97 2.18
C PHE A 74 30.80 -10.28 1.44
N ILE A 75 30.38 -10.22 0.17
CA ILE A 75 30.09 -11.40 -0.64
C ILE A 75 31.37 -11.84 -1.34
N GLU A 76 31.75 -13.10 -1.13
CA GLU A 76 32.91 -13.70 -1.78
C GLU A 76 32.50 -14.71 -2.85
N GLU A 77 33.42 -14.97 -3.78
CA GLU A 77 33.20 -15.96 -4.83
C GLU A 77 32.92 -17.34 -4.23
N LYS A 78 31.93 -18.05 -4.78
CA LYS A 78 31.50 -19.39 -4.36
C LYS A 78 30.83 -19.45 -2.98
N GLN A 79 30.47 -18.32 -2.37
CA GLN A 79 29.59 -18.32 -1.21
C GLN A 79 28.14 -18.68 -1.59
N CYS A 80 27.49 -19.44 -0.71
CA CYS A 80 26.06 -19.70 -0.78
C CYS A 80 25.33 -18.72 0.13
N ILE A 81 24.36 -17.98 -0.42
CA ILE A 81 23.58 -16.99 0.30
C ILE A 81 22.14 -17.46 0.39
N LEU A 82 21.58 -17.47 1.61
CA LEU A 82 20.17 -17.69 1.86
C LEU A 82 19.44 -16.34 1.88
N LEU A 83 18.32 -16.24 1.17
CA LEU A 83 17.48 -15.04 1.09
C LEU A 83 16.03 -15.40 1.47
N ASP A 84 15.33 -14.45 2.08
CA ASP A 84 13.90 -14.48 2.45
C ASP A 84 13.22 -13.18 1.99
#